data_AF-A0A183C687-F1
#
_entry.id   AF-A0A183C687-F1
#
_cell.length_a   1.000
_cell.length_b   1.000
_cell.length_c   1.000
_cell.angle_alpha   90.00
_cell.angle_beta   90.00
_cell.angle_gamma   90.00
#
_symmetry.space_group_name_H-M   'P 1'
#
loop_
_entity.id
_entity.type
_entity.pdbx_description
1 polymer ?
#
loop_
_entity_poly.entity_id
_entity_poly.type
_entity_poly.pdbx_seq_one_letter_code
_entity_poly.pdbx_strand_id
1 'polypeptide(L)'
;MERLKGAFVNASEPINFIISFWFDKNVESFELKNNWTGERLTFRQMDEVDRLLVRCPIRREEDKWAKWEEEAIKLQWSRQWNRRIVIDFNDWDIGDMDG
;
A
#
# COMPACT_ATOMS: atom_id res chain seq x y z
N MET A 1 8.50 5.03 -6.45
CA MET A 1 7.50 3.91 -6.47
C MET A 1 8.07 2.61 -7.05
N GLU A 2 9.01 2.66 -8.00
CA GLU A 2 9.61 1.46 -8.59
C GLU A 2 10.36 0.60 -7.57
N ARG A 3 11.05 1.23 -6.61
CA ARG A 3 11.71 0.53 -5.49
C ARG A 3 10.74 -0.36 -4.69
N LEU A 4 9.53 0.14 -4.37
CA LEU A 4 8.49 -0.64 -3.70
C LEU A 4 8.04 -1.85 -4.53
N LYS A 5 7.88 -1.65 -5.84
CA LYS A 5 7.52 -2.74 -6.77
C LYS A 5 8.61 -3.82 -6.78
N GLY A 6 9.88 -3.43 -6.87
CA GLY A 6 11.02 -4.34 -6.81
C GLY A 6 11.14 -5.10 -5.50
N ALA A 7 11.00 -4.40 -4.37
CA ALA A 7 11.03 -5.01 -3.04
C ALA A 7 9.90 -6.04 -2.84
N PHE A 8 8.72 -5.78 -3.38
CA PHE A 8 7.60 -6.73 -3.32
C PHE A 8 7.84 -8.00 -4.17
N VAL A 9 8.39 -7.84 -5.38
CA VAL A 9 8.69 -8.98 -6.27
C VAL A 9 9.79 -9.86 -5.69
N ASN A 10 10.79 -9.27 -5.03
CA ASN A 10 11.91 -9.99 -4.42
C ASN A 10 11.61 -10.50 -3.00
N ALA A 11 10.44 -10.22 -2.43
CA ALA A 11 10.09 -10.67 -1.10
C ALA A 11 9.98 -12.21 -1.05
N SER A 12 10.64 -12.81 -0.06
CA SER A 12 10.61 -14.25 0.20
C SER A 12 9.54 -14.67 1.22
N GLU A 13 9.08 -13.73 2.03
CA GLU A 13 8.13 -13.98 3.11
C GLU A 13 6.79 -13.27 2.86
N PRO A 14 5.66 -13.95 3.10
CA PRO A 14 4.35 -13.35 2.97
C PRO A 14 4.04 -12.40 4.13
N ILE A 15 3.56 -11.20 3.81
CA ILE A 15 3.20 -10.15 4.77
C ILE A 15 1.91 -9.46 4.31
N ASN A 16 0.98 -9.26 5.24
CA ASN A 16 -0.31 -8.62 4.94
C ASN A 16 -0.40 -7.24 5.59
N PHE A 17 -0.73 -6.22 4.80
CA PHE A 17 -0.99 -4.88 5.32
C PHE A 17 -1.96 -4.10 4.45
N ILE A 18 -2.61 -3.12 5.08
CA ILE A 18 -3.42 -2.10 4.43
C ILE A 18 -2.92 -0.76 4.94
N ILE A 19 -2.45 0.08 4.02
CA ILE A 19 -1.96 1.42 4.33
C ILE A 19 -2.80 2.40 3.53
N SER A 20 -3.42 3.31 4.26
CA SER A 20 -4.23 4.41 3.73
C SER A 20 -3.49 5.72 4.00
N PHE A 21 -3.33 6.56 2.98
CA PHE A 21 -2.67 7.85 3.14
C PHE A 21 -3.18 8.91 2.16
N TRP A 22 -3.02 10.16 2.57
CA TRP A 22 -3.32 11.34 1.78
C TRP A 22 -2.15 11.61 0.85
N PHE A 23 -2.41 11.66 -0.45
CA PHE A 23 -1.38 11.79 -1.45
C PHE A 23 -1.86 12.70 -2.58
N ASP A 24 -1.29 13.89 -2.62
CA ASP A 24 -1.69 14.98 -3.53
C ASP A 24 -1.13 14.80 -4.95
N LYS A 25 -0.11 13.96 -5.12
CA LYS A 25 0.49 13.69 -6.44
C LYS A 25 -0.30 12.63 -7.19
N ASN A 26 -0.45 12.84 -8.49
CA ASN A 26 -1.09 11.86 -9.36
C ASN A 26 -0.12 10.70 -9.69
N VAL A 27 -0.03 9.72 -8.79
CA VAL A 27 0.69 8.46 -9.04
C VAL A 27 -0.28 7.43 -9.62
N GLU A 28 0.16 6.77 -10.69
CA GLU A 28 -0.61 5.76 -11.38
C GLU A 28 -0.93 4.56 -10.47
N SER A 29 -2.19 4.10 -10.53
CA SER A 29 -2.62 2.88 -9.83
C SER A 29 -1.96 1.66 -10.47
N PHE A 30 -1.62 0.66 -9.67
CA PHE A 30 -1.06 -0.60 -10.18
C PHE A 30 -1.48 -1.81 -9.36
N GLU A 31 -1.43 -2.97 -10.00
CA GLU A 31 -1.53 -4.28 -9.36
C GLU A 31 -0.29 -5.10 -9.71
N LEU A 32 0.34 -5.70 -8.71
CA LEU A 32 1.41 -6.67 -8.86
C LEU A 32 1.04 -7.98 -8.17
N LYS A 33 1.47 -9.09 -8.75
CA LYS A 33 1.29 -10.42 -8.16
C LYS A 33 2.66 -11.05 -7.97
N ASN A 34 2.90 -11.53 -6.76
CA ASN A 34 4.03 -12.37 -6.44
C ASN A 34 3.54 -13.81 -6.35
N ASN A 35 3.78 -14.59 -7.40
CA ASN A 35 3.37 -16.00 -7.45
C ASN A 35 4.20 -16.90 -6.52
N TRP A 36 5.38 -16.43 -6.09
CA TRP A 36 6.24 -17.15 -5.16
C TRP A 36 5.66 -17.14 -3.74
N THR A 37 5.29 -15.96 -3.24
CA THR A 37 4.66 -15.81 -1.92
C THR A 37 3.14 -16.01 -1.96
N GLY A 38 2.53 -16.04 -3.14
CA GLY A 38 1.09 -16.17 -3.30
C GLY A 38 0.33 -14.91 -2.91
N GLU A 39 0.93 -13.73 -3.11
CA GLU A 39 0.39 -12.43 -2.69
C GLU A 39 0.15 -11.49 -3.88
N ARG A 40 -0.67 -10.47 -3.63
CA ARG A 40 -0.83 -9.32 -4.51
C ARG A 40 -0.56 -8.03 -3.76
N LEU A 41 0.01 -7.06 -4.47
CA LEU A 41 0.19 -5.70 -4.03
C LEU A 41 -0.60 -4.78 -4.96
N THR A 42 -1.58 -4.06 -4.42
CA THR A 42 -2.38 -3.09 -5.16
C THR A 42 -2.17 -1.70 -4.60
N PHE A 43 -1.91 -0.75 -5.50
CA PHE A 43 -1.96 0.67 -5.22
C PHE A 43 -3.10 1.26 -6.04
N ARG A 44 -4.08 1.86 -5.38
CA ARG A 44 -5.22 2.46 -6.07
C ARG A 44 -5.68 3.75 -5.43
N GLN A 45 -6.23 4.61 -6.28
CA GLN A 45 -6.95 5.81 -5.87
C GLN A 45 -8.37 5.46 -5.43
N MET A 46 -8.77 5.96 -4.26
CA MET A 46 -10.13 5.80 -3.72
C MET A 46 -10.95 7.07 -3.95
N ASP A 47 -10.38 8.21 -3.61
CA ASP A 47 -10.96 9.55 -3.80
C ASP A 47 -9.89 10.50 -4.38
N GLU A 48 -10.20 11.80 -4.52
CA GLU A 48 -9.30 12.80 -5.10
C GLU A 48 -7.88 12.73 -4.49
N VAL A 49 -7.82 12.56 -3.17
CA VAL A 49 -6.58 12.63 -2.39
C VAL A 49 -6.28 11.36 -1.58
N ASP A 50 -7.24 10.44 -1.44
CA ASP A 50 -7.03 9.22 -0.69
C ASP A 50 -6.47 8.12 -1.59
N ARG A 51 -5.33 7.58 -1.16
CA ARG A 51 -4.67 6.44 -1.80
C ARG A 51 -4.62 5.28 -0.83
N LEU A 52 -4.79 4.08 -1.40
CA LEU A 52 -4.73 2.84 -0.65
C LEU A 52 -3.67 1.91 -1.24
N LEU A 53 -2.74 1.48 -0.40
CA LEU A 53 -1.76 0.45 -0.69
C LEU A 53 -2.11 -0.81 0.10
N VAL A 54 -2.39 -1.90 -0.61
CA VAL A 54 -2.85 -3.16 -0.02
C VAL A 54 -1.93 -4.29 -0.43
N ARG A 55 -1.30 -4.95 0.54
CA ARG A 55 -0.61 -6.23 0.33
C ARG A 55 -1.42 -7.33 1.00
N CYS A 56 -1.82 -8.33 0.21
CA CYS A 56 -2.68 -9.40 0.69
C CYS A 56 -2.43 -10.73 -0.04
N PRO A 57 -2.91 -11.86 0.50
CA PRO A 57 -2.87 -13.13 -0.23
C PRO A 57 -3.73 -13.04 -1.50
N ILE A 58 -3.34 -13.77 -2.55
CA ILE A 58 -4.11 -13.89 -3.80
C ILE A 58 -5.46 -14.58 -3.53
N ARG A 59 -5.45 -15.61 -2.68
CA ARG A 59 -6.67 -16.27 -2.20
C ARG A 59 -7.10 -15.63 -0.89
N ARG A 60 -7.99 -14.64 -0.96
CA ARG A 60 -8.50 -13.90 0.19
C ARG A 60 -10.03 -13.85 0.22
N GLU A 61 -10.59 -13.74 1.41
CA GLU A 61 -12.02 -13.48 1.60
C GLU A 61 -12.33 -12.00 1.28
N GLU A 62 -12.89 -11.74 0.10
CA GLU A 62 -13.04 -10.36 -0.40
C GLU A 62 -13.90 -9.48 0.50
N ASP A 63 -14.99 -10.00 1.07
CA ASP A 63 -15.85 -9.28 2.02
C ASP A 63 -15.10 -8.79 3.26
N LYS A 64 -14.21 -9.61 3.81
CA LYS A 64 -13.43 -9.25 4.99
C LYS A 64 -12.40 -8.19 4.67
N TRP A 65 -11.76 -8.30 3.51
CA TRP A 65 -10.81 -7.30 3.05
C TRP A 65 -11.49 -5.98 2.72
N ALA A 66 -12.66 -6.00 2.08
CA ALA A 66 -13.43 -4.79 1.81
C ALA A 66 -13.75 -4.03 3.11
N LYS A 67 -14.17 -4.75 4.16
CA LYS A 67 -14.41 -4.14 5.49
C LYS A 67 -13.14 -3.53 6.08
N TRP A 68 -12.01 -4.23 6.00
CA TRP A 68 -10.74 -3.69 6.53
C TRP A 68 -10.23 -2.50 5.74
N GLU A 69 -10.43 -2.49 4.42
CA GLU A 69 -10.07 -1.37 3.55
C GLU A 69 -10.92 -0.13 3.89
N GLU A 70 -12.23 -0.30 4.10
CA GLU A 70 -13.13 0.78 4.55
C GLU A 70 -12.71 1.36 5.91
N GLU A 71 -12.44 0.49 6.89
CA GLU A 71 -12.01 0.92 8.23
C GLU A 71 -10.66 1.63 8.19
N ALA A 72 -9.72 1.20 7.34
CA ALA A 72 -8.43 1.88 7.17
C ALA A 72 -8.59 3.32 6.65
N ILE A 73 -9.52 3.55 5.73
CA ILE A 73 -9.82 4.90 5.20
C ILE A 73 -10.46 5.76 6.30
N LYS A 74 -11.50 5.26 6.97
CA LYS A 74 -12.13 5.98 8.09
C LYS A 74 -11.13 6.34 9.19
N LEU A 75 -10.24 5.41 9.52
CA LEU A 75 -9.18 5.61 10.50
C LEU A 75 -8.19 6.69 10.05
N GLN A 76 -7.78 6.69 8.77
CA GLN A 76 -6.92 7.73 8.23
C GLN A 76 -7.59 9.09 8.34
N TRP A 77 -8.85 9.24 7.93
CA TRP A 77 -9.60 10.48 8.08
C TRP A 77 -9.57 10.93 9.55
N SER A 78 -10.05 10.11 10.48
CA SER A 78 -10.07 10.44 11.92
C SER A 78 -8.69 10.82 12.49
N ARG A 79 -7.62 10.15 12.04
CA ARG A 79 -6.25 10.40 12.50
C ARG A 79 -5.61 11.62 11.83
N GLN A 80 -5.90 11.93 10.57
CA GLN A 80 -5.34 13.11 9.90
C GLN A 80 -5.83 14.42 10.52
N TRP A 81 -7.10 14.47 10.94
CA TRP A 81 -7.63 15.64 11.66
C TRP A 81 -6.98 15.86 13.04
N ASN A 82 -6.43 14.80 13.66
CA ASN A 82 -5.87 14.85 15.03
C ASN A 82 -4.34 14.67 15.12
N ARG A 83 -3.69 14.09 14.10
CA ARG A 83 -2.27 13.67 14.05
C ARG A 83 -1.81 13.56 12.60
N ARG A 84 -1.56 14.71 11.97
CA ARG A 84 -0.99 14.79 10.62
C ARG A 84 0.41 14.17 10.58
N ILE A 85 0.55 12.99 9.97
CA ILE A 85 1.85 12.38 9.64
C ILE A 85 2.08 12.60 8.16
N VAL A 86 3.09 13.42 7.83
CA VAL A 86 3.54 13.63 6.45
C VAL A 86 4.63 12.60 6.19
N ILE A 87 4.32 11.59 5.35
CA ILE A 87 5.31 10.62 4.86
C ILE A 87 5.74 11.12 3.49
N ASP A 88 6.91 11.73 3.43
CA ASP A 88 7.52 12.14 2.17
C ASP A 88 8.16 10.90 1.54
N PHE A 89 7.60 10.41 0.44
CA PHE A 89 8.20 9.31 -0.32
C PHE A 89 9.27 9.87 -1.26
N ASN A 90 10.43 10.24 -0.71
CA ASN A 90 11.62 10.41 -1.54
C ASN A 90 12.14 9.01 -1.91
N ASP A 91 12.40 8.78 -3.19
CA ASP A 91 13.01 7.52 -3.66
C ASP A 91 14.38 7.26 -2.98
N TRP A 92 14.98 8.27 -2.33
CA TRP A 92 16.26 8.19 -1.64
C TRP A 92 16.23 7.51 -0.26
N ASP A 93 15.08 7.51 0.43
CA ASP A 93 14.98 7.00 1.82
C ASP A 93 14.75 5.48 1.91
N ILE A 94 14.62 4.80 0.76
CA ILE A 94 14.57 3.33 0.70
C ILE A 94 15.99 2.87 0.38
N GLY A 95 16.77 2.55 1.41
CA GLY A 95 18.20 2.25 1.32
C GLY A 95 18.56 1.34 0.15
N ASP A 96 19.63 1.71 -0.57
CA ASP A 96 20.28 0.85 -1.55
C ASP A 96 20.67 -0.46 -0.87
N MET A 97 20.11 -1.58 -1.34
CA MET A 97 20.67 -2.89 -1.05
C MET A 97 21.90 -3.04 -1.95
N ASP A 98 22.99 -2.43 -1.51
CA ASP A 98 24.33 -2.64 -2.05
C ASP A 98 24.68 -4.13 -1.84
N GLY A 99 25.02 -4.81 -2.94
CA GLY A 99 25.47 -6.20 -2.97
C GLY A 99 26.81 -6.28 -3.70
#